data_AF-A0A7W1NBW6-F1
#
_entry.id   AF-A0A7W1NBW6-F1
#
_cell.length_a   1.000
_cell.length_b   1.000
_cell.length_c   1.000
_cell.angle_alpha   90.00
_cell.angle_beta   90.00
_cell.angle_gamma   90.00
#
_symmetry.space_group_name_H-M   'P 1'
#
loop_
_entity.id
_entity.type
_entity.pdbx_description
1 polymer ?
#
loop_
_entity_poly.entity_id
_entity_poly.type
_entity_poly.pdbx_seq_one_letter_code
_entity_poly.pdbx_strand_id
1 'polypeptide(L)'
;MTISSAFSAALLAGLAAIAGAAVQEAPPLTGPVLWFHTMQNLNNDEQWPEYSARLERAAKAGYTHVSIFDSRFIMQALQTPEYKAKVKRFRTRCDELGLKIAANTMPWGYGEEMMSNDVNISEGMPVRNAPFIVRDGRLVPHDPDISLVNGGLEQWSGDQATGWQVDDVGVVAFRDAEVKSEGEASLRFTDMVKGEHQRSRLIQRIAVQPFRNYRVSAMVRTQDCTNGDNRMMAHNRFPLNWNPLPIEPTMDWRRIDITFNSLEETDVGIYIGSWAGGSGTMWVDDVTIEPAGFVNVIRRESSPITITGADGTAYEEGRDYGRVEQGLNYRVEPWHQPPVVAIPAGSRLKEGQVVLASYEHALQNMTTNNMAICMSEPKAYELARDEIEFLAEHLDPQVYFLAHDEIRMCGWDHACSSRGLTPGQLLADNIAKCVAIVEQVDPGKPMVVWSDMFDPHHNAYGRDGGAHGAEPYFFLAKGEYPWLESWKGMPARLGVANWNNGNVDSVRFFAKQGHPQVLSHNDPATLATWLEQAGGEPGVVGAMYTTWDDRWDRLEAYAEVFKAWRDRAGAAPAR
;
A
#
# COMPACT_ATOMS: atom_id res chain seq x y z
N MET A 1 -38.95 -24.76 -47.32
CA MET A 1 -40.01 -25.21 -46.39
C MET A 1 -39.39 -25.31 -45.01
N THR A 2 -40.03 -24.62 -44.09
CA THR A 2 -39.65 -24.26 -42.72
C THR A 2 -39.83 -25.38 -41.70
N ILE A 3 -39.09 -25.27 -40.59
CA ILE A 3 -39.41 -25.50 -39.15
C ILE A 3 -38.04 -25.71 -38.45
N SER A 4 -37.69 -25.12 -37.31
CA SER A 4 -38.16 -23.97 -36.53
C SER A 4 -37.08 -23.73 -35.47
N SER A 5 -36.70 -22.48 -35.31
CA SER A 5 -35.81 -21.96 -34.28
C SER A 5 -36.56 -21.76 -32.96
N ALA A 6 -36.08 -22.34 -31.87
CA ALA A 6 -36.39 -21.90 -30.51
C ALA A 6 -35.27 -22.40 -29.57
N PHE A 7 -34.58 -21.47 -28.92
CA PHE A 7 -33.81 -21.55 -27.66
C PHE A 7 -32.61 -20.60 -27.72
N SER A 8 -32.89 -19.29 -27.68
CA SER A 8 -31.93 -18.24 -27.33
C SER A 8 -32.69 -16.96 -27.01
N ALA A 9 -33.27 -16.87 -25.82
CA ALA A 9 -33.81 -15.62 -25.24
C ALA A 9 -34.18 -15.81 -23.75
N ALA A 10 -33.23 -16.25 -22.91
CA ALA A 10 -33.49 -16.36 -21.46
C ALA A 10 -32.28 -16.06 -20.55
N LEU A 11 -31.23 -15.39 -21.05
CA LEU A 11 -30.05 -15.04 -20.24
C LEU A 11 -29.60 -13.58 -20.40
N LEU A 12 -30.57 -12.65 -20.49
CA LEU A 12 -30.32 -11.20 -20.61
C LEU A 12 -31.43 -10.38 -19.93
N ALA A 13 -31.91 -10.85 -18.77
CA ALA A 13 -32.98 -10.19 -18.00
C ALA A 13 -32.68 -10.18 -16.49
N GLY A 14 -31.46 -9.78 -16.11
CA GLY A 14 -31.05 -9.60 -14.71
C GLY A 14 -30.44 -8.24 -14.38
N LEU A 15 -30.40 -7.28 -15.31
CA LEU A 15 -29.74 -5.97 -15.12
C LEU A 15 -30.61 -4.76 -15.51
N ALA A 16 -31.93 -4.92 -15.55
CA ALA A 16 -32.84 -3.83 -15.91
C ALA A 16 -34.04 -3.76 -14.95
N ALA A 17 -33.80 -3.37 -13.70
CA ALA A 17 -34.83 -2.82 -12.80
C ALA A 17 -34.21 -2.09 -11.59
N ILE A 18 -33.41 -1.04 -11.83
CA ILE A 18 -33.29 0.08 -10.87
C ILE A 18 -33.56 1.35 -11.68
N ALA A 19 -34.82 1.55 -12.05
CA ALA A 19 -35.29 2.84 -12.52
C ALA A 19 -35.93 3.56 -11.33
N GLY A 20 -35.37 4.70 -10.92
CA GLY A 20 -36.21 5.78 -10.40
C GLY A 20 -35.92 6.40 -9.04
N ALA A 21 -34.76 6.18 -8.39
CA ALA A 21 -34.27 7.15 -7.42
C ALA A 21 -33.26 8.04 -8.14
N ALA A 22 -33.55 9.33 -8.31
CA ALA A 22 -32.54 10.27 -8.78
C ALA A 22 -31.41 10.28 -7.74
N VAL A 23 -30.24 9.78 -8.12
CA VAL A 23 -29.03 9.88 -7.30
C VAL A 23 -28.79 11.37 -7.08
N GLN A 24 -28.92 11.83 -5.83
CA GLN A 24 -28.69 13.22 -5.49
C GLN A 24 -27.18 13.45 -5.45
N GLU A 25 -26.67 14.29 -6.35
CA GLU A 25 -25.27 14.69 -6.32
C GLU A 25 -24.92 15.29 -4.96
N ALA A 26 -23.76 14.91 -4.43
CA ALA A 26 -23.25 15.48 -3.20
C ALA A 26 -23.04 17.00 -3.34
N PRO A 27 -23.33 17.79 -2.30
CA PRO A 27 -22.94 19.19 -2.29
C PRO A 27 -21.41 19.32 -2.15
N PRO A 28 -20.79 20.37 -2.71
CA PRO A 28 -19.39 20.67 -2.44
C PRO A 28 -19.19 21.05 -0.97
N LEU A 29 -17.98 20.83 -0.44
CA LEU A 29 -17.62 21.31 0.89
C LEU A 29 -17.62 22.86 0.91
N THR A 30 -18.32 23.46 1.87
CA THR A 30 -18.45 24.91 2.00
C THR A 30 -17.67 25.44 3.21
N GLY A 31 -16.81 26.43 2.99
CA GLY A 31 -15.99 27.09 4.01
C GLY A 31 -16.64 28.31 4.68
N PRO A 32 -15.93 28.92 5.66
CA PRO A 32 -14.63 28.49 6.19
C PRO A 32 -14.76 27.30 7.15
N VAL A 33 -13.89 26.29 7.00
CA VAL A 33 -13.83 25.12 7.90
C VAL A 33 -12.42 24.92 8.48
N LEU A 34 -12.36 24.55 9.75
CA LEU A 34 -11.13 24.17 10.45
C LEU A 34 -11.28 22.76 11.02
N TRP A 35 -10.39 21.87 10.61
CA TRP A 35 -10.44 20.44 10.91
C TRP A 35 -9.20 20.04 11.72
N PHE A 36 -9.32 19.02 12.56
CA PHE A 36 -8.15 18.26 12.98
C PHE A 36 -8.37 16.79 12.63
N HIS A 37 -7.31 16.10 12.19
CA HIS A 37 -7.32 14.71 11.80
C HIS A 37 -6.78 13.82 12.93
N THR A 38 -7.40 12.66 13.15
CA THR A 38 -6.98 11.70 14.18
C THR A 38 -7.25 10.26 13.75
N MET A 39 -6.35 9.36 14.13
CA MET A 39 -6.57 7.91 14.07
C MET A 39 -6.79 7.42 15.50
N GLN A 40 -8.03 7.15 15.89
CA GLN A 40 -8.38 6.83 17.26
C GLN A 40 -9.12 5.51 17.35
N ASN A 41 -8.63 4.60 18.18
CA ASN A 41 -9.36 3.39 18.55
C ASN A 41 -10.47 3.76 19.54
N LEU A 42 -11.73 3.85 19.07
CA LEU A 42 -12.88 4.19 19.90
C LEU A 42 -13.23 3.08 20.91
N ASN A 43 -12.73 1.87 20.69
CA ASN A 43 -12.90 0.73 21.59
C ASN A 43 -11.96 0.75 22.80
N ASN A 44 -10.99 1.67 22.85
CA ASN A 44 -10.09 1.81 23.99
C ASN A 44 -10.66 2.78 25.03
N ASP A 45 -11.29 2.25 26.08
CA ASP A 45 -11.85 3.08 27.16
C ASP A 45 -10.79 3.78 28.01
N GLU A 46 -9.56 3.25 28.09
CA GLU A 46 -8.48 3.87 28.86
C GLU A 46 -8.01 5.18 28.21
N GLN A 47 -8.01 5.24 26.87
CA GLN A 47 -7.64 6.43 26.09
C GLN A 47 -8.79 7.43 25.94
N TRP A 48 -10.03 7.03 26.21
CA TRP A 48 -11.20 7.88 26.01
C TRP A 48 -11.16 9.22 26.75
N PRO A 49 -10.75 9.31 28.04
CA PRO A 49 -10.68 10.59 28.74
C PRO A 49 -9.75 11.60 28.06
N GLU A 50 -8.57 11.15 27.60
CA GLU A 50 -7.62 12.01 26.89
C GLU A 50 -8.17 12.46 25.54
N TYR A 51 -8.75 11.52 24.77
CA TYR A 51 -9.35 11.84 23.48
C TYR A 51 -10.53 12.81 23.60
N SER A 52 -11.41 12.61 24.59
CA SER A 52 -12.50 13.54 24.90
C SER A 52 -11.99 14.92 25.28
N ALA A 53 -10.92 15.01 26.08
CA ALA A 53 -10.30 16.29 26.43
C ALA A 53 -9.70 16.99 25.19
N ARG A 54 -9.15 16.22 24.24
CA ARG A 54 -8.66 16.74 22.96
C ARG A 54 -9.80 17.32 22.10
N LEU A 55 -10.94 16.62 22.01
CA LEU A 55 -12.14 17.14 21.35
C LEU A 55 -12.60 18.47 21.97
N GLU A 56 -12.61 18.56 23.31
CA GLU A 56 -12.95 19.81 24.00
C GLU A 56 -11.98 20.96 23.70
N ARG A 57 -10.68 20.68 23.70
CA ARG A 57 -9.65 21.67 23.34
C ARG A 57 -9.85 22.17 21.92
N ALA A 58 -10.08 21.26 20.98
CA ALA A 58 -10.37 21.60 19.58
C ALA A 58 -11.63 22.48 19.48
N ALA A 59 -12.74 22.09 20.11
CA ALA A 59 -13.97 22.87 20.10
C ALA A 59 -13.78 24.28 20.69
N LYS A 60 -13.09 24.41 21.83
CA LYS A 60 -12.74 25.70 22.45
C LYS A 60 -11.83 26.55 21.57
N ALA A 61 -10.91 25.91 20.85
CA ALA A 61 -10.02 26.56 19.91
C ALA A 61 -10.74 26.96 18.60
N GLY A 62 -12.00 26.56 18.38
CA GLY A 62 -12.79 26.94 17.21
C GLY A 62 -12.65 26.00 16.01
N TYR A 63 -12.18 24.77 16.23
CA TYR A 63 -12.31 23.71 15.24
C TYR A 63 -13.78 23.43 14.96
N THR A 64 -14.09 23.18 13.69
CA THR A 64 -15.45 22.93 13.20
C THR A 64 -15.69 21.46 12.91
N HIS A 65 -14.62 20.71 12.62
CA HIS A 65 -14.69 19.30 12.27
C HIS A 65 -13.60 18.50 12.99
N VAL A 66 -13.91 17.24 13.27
CA VAL A 66 -12.94 16.18 13.53
C VAL A 66 -12.97 15.22 12.34
N SER A 67 -11.82 15.03 11.69
CA SER A 67 -11.61 13.92 10.76
C SER A 67 -11.10 12.73 11.55
N ILE A 68 -11.76 11.58 11.42
CA ILE A 68 -11.44 10.38 12.21
C ILE A 68 -11.33 9.13 11.34
N PHE A 69 -10.27 8.35 11.59
CA PHE A 69 -10.17 6.95 11.20
C PHE A 69 -10.21 6.05 12.45
N ASP A 70 -10.96 4.96 12.37
CA ASP A 70 -10.90 3.82 13.28
C ASP A 70 -11.01 2.55 12.42
N SER A 71 -10.07 1.62 12.57
CA SER A 71 -10.04 0.38 11.79
C SER A 71 -11.34 -0.42 11.84
N ARG A 72 -12.07 -0.31 12.96
CA ARG A 72 -13.35 -1.02 13.17
C ARG A 72 -14.53 -0.42 12.39
N PHE A 73 -14.36 0.74 11.74
CA PHE A 73 -15.31 1.18 10.72
C PHE A 73 -15.36 0.22 9.54
N ILE A 74 -14.25 -0.47 9.26
CA ILE A 74 -14.08 -1.35 8.11
C ILE A 74 -14.11 -2.83 8.52
N MET A 75 -13.45 -3.19 9.62
CA MET A 75 -13.32 -4.59 10.06
C MET A 75 -14.65 -5.16 10.58
N GLN A 76 -15.44 -5.78 9.71
CA GLN A 76 -16.84 -6.18 9.98
C GLN A 76 -16.96 -7.12 11.19
N ALA A 77 -16.00 -8.04 11.36
CA ALA A 77 -15.96 -8.96 12.49
C ALA A 77 -15.82 -8.26 13.86
N LEU A 78 -15.34 -7.01 13.89
CA LEU A 78 -15.14 -6.22 15.10
C LEU A 78 -16.26 -5.22 15.38
N GLN A 79 -17.28 -5.14 14.52
CA GLN A 79 -18.43 -4.23 14.65
C GLN A 79 -19.48 -4.76 15.64
N THR A 80 -19.04 -5.12 16.85
CA THR A 80 -19.88 -5.69 17.90
C THR A 80 -20.90 -4.66 18.42
N PRO A 81 -21.99 -5.09 19.08
CA PRO A 81 -22.92 -4.18 19.75
C PRO A 81 -22.24 -3.24 20.75
N GLU A 82 -21.20 -3.72 21.45
CA GLU A 82 -20.40 -2.90 22.35
C GLU A 82 -19.66 -1.80 21.58
N TYR A 83 -18.98 -2.15 20.49
CA TYR A 83 -18.29 -1.16 19.66
C TYR A 83 -19.25 -0.11 19.10
N LYS A 84 -20.41 -0.52 18.58
CA LYS A 84 -21.46 0.40 18.10
C LYS A 84 -21.91 1.39 19.19
N ALA A 85 -21.95 0.98 20.47
CA ALA A 85 -22.20 1.88 21.58
C ALA A 85 -21.08 2.91 21.80
N LYS A 86 -19.81 2.53 21.55
CA LYS A 86 -18.66 3.47 21.59
C LYS A 86 -18.69 4.47 20.44
N VAL A 87 -19.06 4.03 19.23
CA VAL A 87 -19.30 4.93 18.09
C VAL A 87 -20.37 5.96 18.43
N LYS A 88 -21.50 5.52 19.01
CA LYS A 88 -22.56 6.42 19.49
C LYS A 88 -22.07 7.40 20.57
N ARG A 89 -21.22 6.95 21.51
CA ARG A 89 -20.60 7.81 22.54
C ARG A 89 -19.76 8.91 21.89
N PHE A 90 -18.95 8.55 20.89
CA PHE A 90 -18.15 9.51 20.14
C PHE A 90 -19.01 10.53 19.39
N ARG A 91 -20.03 10.07 18.66
CA ARG A 91 -20.97 10.95 17.97
C ARG A 91 -21.65 11.92 18.93
N THR A 92 -22.21 11.42 20.03
CA THR A 92 -22.86 12.25 21.06
C THR A 92 -21.90 13.32 21.59
N ARG A 93 -20.63 12.94 21.81
CA ARG A 93 -19.62 13.89 22.29
C ARG A 93 -19.32 14.99 21.27
N CYS A 94 -19.27 14.64 19.99
CA CYS A 94 -19.09 15.62 18.91
C CYS A 94 -20.27 16.57 18.82
N ASP A 95 -21.50 16.06 18.93
CA ASP A 95 -22.73 16.86 18.92
C ASP A 95 -22.77 17.85 20.10
N GLU A 96 -22.42 17.41 21.31
CA GLU A 96 -22.32 18.27 22.51
C GLU A 96 -21.31 19.42 22.34
N LEU A 97 -20.24 19.17 21.58
CA LEU A 97 -19.17 20.12 21.34
C LEU A 97 -19.36 20.94 20.06
N GLY A 98 -20.40 20.66 19.28
CA GLY A 98 -20.64 21.30 17.98
C GLY A 98 -19.59 20.95 16.92
N LEU A 99 -18.90 19.82 17.07
CA LEU A 99 -17.93 19.31 16.10
C LEU A 99 -18.64 18.43 15.07
N LYS A 100 -18.47 18.75 13.78
CA LYS A 100 -18.90 17.87 12.69
C LYS A 100 -17.90 16.75 12.48
N ILE A 101 -18.38 15.60 12.03
CA ILE A 101 -17.56 14.40 11.81
C ILE A 101 -17.26 14.26 10.32
N ALA A 102 -15.98 14.16 9.98
CA ALA A 102 -15.51 13.70 8.68
C ALA A 102 -14.98 12.26 8.82
N ALA A 103 -15.73 11.27 8.34
CA ALA A 103 -15.37 9.86 8.48
C ALA A 103 -14.35 9.46 7.42
N ASN A 104 -13.15 9.06 7.84
CA ASN A 104 -12.13 8.52 6.94
C ASN A 104 -12.49 7.08 6.57
N THR A 105 -12.53 6.79 5.27
CA THR A 105 -13.15 5.59 4.71
C THR A 105 -12.47 5.19 3.39
N MET A 106 -12.72 3.98 2.88
CA MET A 106 -12.24 3.54 1.57
C MET A 106 -10.70 3.67 1.40
N PRO A 107 -9.88 2.97 2.23
CA PRO A 107 -8.42 3.13 2.20
C PRO A 107 -7.76 2.25 1.13
N TRP A 108 -7.77 2.69 -0.13
CA TRP A 108 -7.26 1.86 -1.24
C TRP A 108 -5.73 1.66 -1.25
N GLY A 109 -4.96 2.56 -0.63
CA GLY A 109 -3.50 2.45 -0.50
C GLY A 109 -3.02 1.83 0.83
N TYR A 110 -3.89 1.82 1.84
CA TYR A 110 -3.70 1.23 3.16
C TYR A 110 -4.83 0.23 3.44
N GLY A 111 -4.91 -0.79 2.59
CA GLY A 111 -6.08 -1.65 2.44
C GLY A 111 -6.22 -2.77 3.48
N GLU A 112 -5.28 -2.92 4.41
CA GLU A 112 -5.20 -4.03 5.36
C GLU A 112 -6.51 -4.27 6.10
N GLU A 113 -7.12 -3.21 6.64
CA GLU A 113 -8.38 -3.31 7.36
C GLU A 113 -9.53 -3.81 6.47
N MET A 114 -9.59 -3.40 5.20
CA MET A 114 -10.61 -3.87 4.25
C MET A 114 -10.35 -5.31 3.82
N MET A 115 -9.08 -5.66 3.60
CA MET A 115 -8.63 -7.02 3.32
C MET A 115 -8.88 -7.99 4.50
N SER A 116 -9.08 -7.49 5.72
CA SER A 116 -9.47 -8.35 6.84
C SER A 116 -10.84 -9.01 6.66
N ASN A 117 -11.69 -8.42 5.81
CA ASN A 117 -12.99 -8.99 5.44
C ASN A 117 -12.88 -10.00 4.30
N ASP A 118 -11.97 -9.74 3.33
CA ASP A 118 -11.58 -10.69 2.30
C ASP A 118 -10.20 -10.33 1.75
N VAL A 119 -9.18 -11.11 2.09
CA VAL A 119 -7.80 -10.83 1.67
C VAL A 119 -7.60 -10.99 0.17
N ASN A 120 -8.52 -11.69 -0.51
CA ASN A 120 -8.44 -11.86 -1.95
C ASN A 120 -8.78 -10.58 -2.72
N ILE A 121 -9.10 -9.45 -2.09
CA ILE A 121 -9.24 -8.17 -2.81
C ILE A 121 -7.91 -7.46 -3.07
N SER A 122 -6.80 -7.95 -2.53
CA SER A 122 -5.47 -7.36 -2.69
C SER A 122 -5.08 -7.18 -4.17
N GLU A 123 -4.28 -6.17 -4.50
CA GLU A 123 -3.64 -6.09 -5.81
C GLU A 123 -2.67 -7.26 -5.99
N GLY A 124 -2.92 -8.07 -7.01
CA GLY A 124 -2.14 -9.27 -7.31
C GLY A 124 -0.93 -9.01 -8.19
N MET A 125 0.23 -9.41 -7.70
CA MET A 125 1.46 -9.44 -8.50
C MET A 125 1.49 -10.73 -9.33
N PRO A 126 1.63 -10.67 -10.66
CA PRO A 126 1.49 -11.85 -11.50
C PRO A 126 2.75 -12.71 -11.49
N VAL A 127 2.55 -14.02 -11.39
CA VAL A 127 3.53 -15.06 -11.67
C VAL A 127 3.07 -15.81 -12.91
N ARG A 128 3.93 -15.91 -13.94
CA ARG A 128 3.53 -16.43 -15.26
C ARG A 128 4.40 -17.60 -15.71
N ASN A 129 3.84 -18.79 -15.79
CA ASN A 129 4.56 -19.99 -16.23
C ASN A 129 5.76 -20.35 -15.32
N ALA A 130 5.66 -20.10 -14.02
CA ALA A 130 6.69 -20.53 -13.07
C ALA A 130 6.81 -22.06 -13.07
N PRO A 131 8.02 -22.64 -13.15
CA PRO A 131 8.13 -24.08 -13.25
C PRO A 131 7.99 -24.74 -11.88
N PHE A 132 7.29 -25.86 -11.85
CA PHE A 132 7.14 -26.75 -10.71
C PHE A 132 7.44 -28.17 -11.17
N ILE A 133 8.10 -28.96 -10.33
CA ILE A 133 8.36 -30.38 -10.58
C ILE A 133 7.48 -31.22 -9.67
N VAL A 134 6.89 -32.29 -10.22
CA VAL A 134 6.25 -33.32 -9.42
C VAL A 134 7.33 -34.11 -8.70
N ARG A 135 7.34 -34.02 -7.37
CA ARG A 135 8.28 -34.78 -6.55
C ARG A 135 7.61 -35.28 -5.29
N ASP A 136 7.80 -36.55 -4.96
CA ASP A 136 7.25 -37.18 -3.74
C ASP A 136 5.73 -36.96 -3.60
N GLY A 137 4.99 -37.04 -4.72
CA GLY A 137 3.54 -36.89 -4.73
C GLY A 137 3.03 -35.46 -4.47
N ARG A 138 3.84 -34.43 -4.73
CA ARG A 138 3.45 -33.00 -4.62
C ARG A 138 4.11 -32.15 -5.72
N LEU A 139 3.58 -30.96 -5.95
CA LEU A 139 4.27 -29.93 -6.74
C LEU A 139 5.31 -29.23 -5.87
N VAL A 140 6.55 -29.14 -6.37
CA VAL A 140 7.66 -28.46 -5.71
C VAL A 140 8.15 -27.33 -6.65
N PRO A 141 8.35 -26.10 -6.16
CA PRO A 141 8.91 -25.02 -6.97
C PRO A 141 10.23 -25.45 -7.61
N HIS A 142 10.40 -25.17 -8.90
CA HIS A 142 11.55 -25.65 -9.66
C HIS A 142 12.04 -24.56 -10.62
N ASP A 143 13.14 -23.91 -10.28
CA ASP A 143 13.84 -22.99 -11.17
C ASP A 143 15.33 -23.33 -11.08
N PRO A 144 15.85 -24.23 -11.93
CA PRO A 144 17.24 -24.67 -11.85
C PRO A 144 18.23 -23.61 -12.34
N ASP A 145 17.76 -22.57 -13.02
CA ASP A 145 18.60 -21.54 -13.61
C ASP A 145 18.89 -20.39 -12.62
N ILE A 146 18.10 -20.25 -11.56
CA ILE A 146 18.34 -19.24 -10.52
C ILE A 146 19.41 -19.72 -9.54
N SER A 147 20.48 -18.94 -9.38
CA SER A 147 21.54 -19.22 -8.42
C SER A 147 22.34 -17.97 -8.06
N LEU A 148 22.98 -18.00 -6.90
CA LEU A 148 24.00 -17.04 -6.50
C LEU A 148 25.38 -17.67 -6.64
N VAL A 149 26.33 -16.93 -7.18
CA VAL A 149 27.75 -17.25 -7.06
C VAL A 149 28.17 -17.01 -5.62
N ASN A 150 28.75 -18.03 -4.99
CA ASN A 150 29.33 -17.93 -3.64
C ASN A 150 28.33 -17.39 -2.60
N GLY A 151 27.09 -17.91 -2.61
CA GLY A 151 26.03 -17.50 -1.68
C GLY A 151 26.37 -17.77 -0.21
N GLY A 152 27.02 -18.90 0.07
CA GLY A 152 27.53 -19.23 1.41
C GLY A 152 28.81 -18.48 1.81
N LEU A 153 29.30 -17.54 0.99
CA LEU A 153 30.47 -16.71 1.31
C LEU A 153 31.73 -17.53 1.71
N GLU A 154 32.03 -18.59 0.97
CA GLU A 154 33.16 -19.50 1.26
C GLU A 154 34.42 -19.21 0.42
N GLN A 155 34.28 -18.43 -0.66
CA GLN A 155 35.36 -18.17 -1.61
C GLN A 155 35.84 -16.71 -1.53
N TRP A 156 37.13 -16.52 -1.24
CA TRP A 156 37.68 -15.19 -0.92
C TRP A 156 39.02 -14.90 -1.60
N SER A 157 39.26 -13.62 -1.88
CA SER A 157 40.58 -13.07 -2.21
C SER A 157 40.90 -11.95 -1.22
N GLY A 158 41.59 -12.28 -0.14
CA GLY A 158 41.71 -11.37 1.02
C GLY A 158 40.34 -11.17 1.67
N ASP A 159 39.93 -9.92 1.84
CA ASP A 159 38.62 -9.53 2.39
C ASP A 159 37.51 -9.45 1.33
N GLN A 160 37.83 -9.68 0.04
CA GLN A 160 36.86 -9.64 -1.05
C GLN A 160 36.18 -11.01 -1.22
N ALA A 161 34.86 -11.07 -1.02
CA ALA A 161 34.05 -12.24 -1.37
C ALA A 161 33.95 -12.39 -2.89
N THR A 162 34.28 -13.56 -3.42
CA THR A 162 34.29 -13.82 -4.86
C THR A 162 32.87 -13.76 -5.43
N GLY A 163 32.68 -13.09 -6.58
CA GLY A 163 31.38 -12.96 -7.24
C GLY A 163 30.46 -11.84 -6.72
N TRP A 164 30.85 -11.19 -5.63
CA TRP A 164 30.10 -10.11 -5.01
C TRP A 164 30.81 -8.77 -5.20
N GLN A 165 30.05 -7.72 -5.51
CA GLN A 165 30.51 -6.35 -5.31
C GLN A 165 30.36 -6.02 -3.83
N VAL A 166 31.44 -5.60 -3.17
CA VAL A 166 31.43 -5.24 -1.75
C VAL A 166 31.97 -3.82 -1.61
N ASP A 167 31.23 -2.96 -0.93
CA ASP A 167 31.66 -1.57 -0.68
C ASP A 167 32.81 -1.57 0.36
N ASP A 168 33.86 -0.76 0.12
CA ASP A 168 34.90 -0.42 1.09
C ASP A 168 35.62 -1.62 1.76
N VAL A 169 35.98 -2.62 0.94
CA VAL A 169 36.72 -3.83 1.35
C VAL A 169 38.04 -3.48 2.04
N GLY A 170 38.29 -4.09 3.19
CA GLY A 170 39.47 -3.84 4.03
C GLY A 170 39.41 -2.55 4.84
N VAL A 171 38.32 -1.75 4.72
CA VAL A 171 38.09 -0.52 5.49
C VAL A 171 36.92 -0.71 6.45
N VAL A 172 35.76 -1.10 5.93
CA VAL A 172 34.56 -1.39 6.72
C VAL A 172 34.04 -2.81 6.49
N ALA A 173 34.42 -3.47 5.40
CA ALA A 173 34.00 -4.82 5.05
C ALA A 173 35.19 -5.80 5.08
N PHE A 174 35.04 -6.90 5.82
CA PHE A 174 36.12 -7.86 6.10
C PHE A 174 35.63 -9.30 6.04
N ARG A 175 36.52 -10.22 5.66
CA ARG A 175 36.31 -11.65 5.89
C ARG A 175 36.44 -11.94 7.38
N ASP A 176 35.51 -12.72 7.94
CA ASP A 176 35.59 -13.16 9.33
C ASP A 176 35.51 -14.69 9.41
N ALA A 177 36.59 -15.34 9.86
CA ALA A 177 36.66 -16.79 10.00
C ALA A 177 36.30 -17.28 11.42
N GLU A 178 36.12 -16.36 12.38
CA GLU A 178 35.83 -16.66 13.78
C GLU A 178 34.33 -16.56 14.06
N VAL A 179 33.69 -15.49 13.58
CA VAL A 179 32.24 -15.28 13.72
C VAL A 179 31.56 -15.58 12.39
N LYS A 180 30.95 -16.76 12.30
CA LYS A 180 30.26 -17.27 11.11
C LYS A 180 29.02 -18.07 11.50
N SER A 181 28.09 -18.21 10.57
CA SER A 181 26.86 -18.99 10.75
C SER A 181 27.16 -20.47 10.49
N GLU A 182 27.60 -20.78 9.27
CA GLU A 182 28.06 -22.10 8.84
C GLU A 182 29.43 -21.96 8.13
N GLY A 183 29.99 -23.08 7.64
CA GLY A 183 31.17 -23.07 6.77
C GLY A 183 32.45 -22.45 7.36
N GLU A 184 33.25 -21.79 6.52
CA GLU A 184 34.60 -21.33 6.86
C GLU A 184 34.67 -19.84 7.20
N ALA A 185 33.80 -18.98 6.65
CA ALA A 185 33.82 -17.54 6.92
C ALA A 185 32.51 -16.83 6.58
N SER A 186 32.27 -15.68 7.24
CA SER A 186 31.20 -14.74 6.92
C SER A 186 31.75 -13.40 6.42
N LEU A 187 30.86 -12.53 5.91
CA LEU A 187 31.18 -11.13 5.63
C LEU A 187 30.81 -10.25 6.82
N ARG A 188 31.82 -9.58 7.39
CA ARG A 188 31.66 -8.65 8.50
C ARG A 188 31.74 -7.21 8.04
N PHE A 189 30.69 -6.44 8.29
CA PHE A 189 30.70 -4.99 8.20
C PHE A 189 30.89 -4.37 9.58
N THR A 190 31.84 -3.45 9.75
CA THR A 190 32.12 -2.81 11.03
C THR A 190 32.39 -1.31 10.87
N ASP A 191 31.87 -0.50 11.80
CA ASP A 191 32.00 0.96 11.83
C ASP A 191 31.80 1.62 10.45
N MET A 192 30.66 1.32 9.81
CA MET A 192 30.33 1.76 8.45
C MET A 192 30.39 3.28 8.25
N VAL A 193 30.26 4.06 9.34
CA VAL A 193 30.51 5.52 9.35
C VAL A 193 31.91 5.92 8.85
N LYS A 194 32.87 4.99 8.82
CA LYS A 194 34.23 5.22 8.29
C LYS A 194 34.33 5.03 6.77
N GLY A 195 33.30 4.46 6.13
CA GLY A 195 33.27 4.21 4.69
C GLY A 195 33.11 5.50 3.88
N GLU A 196 33.52 5.48 2.60
CA GLU A 196 33.56 6.67 1.73
C GLU A 196 32.18 7.34 1.62
N HIS A 197 31.13 6.53 1.58
CA HIS A 197 29.74 6.96 1.47
C HIS A 197 28.93 6.72 2.74
N GLN A 198 29.59 6.39 3.86
CA GLN A 198 28.93 6.03 5.12
C GLN A 198 27.85 4.96 4.94
N ARG A 199 28.14 3.96 4.11
CA ARG A 199 27.28 2.82 3.79
C ARG A 199 28.17 1.60 3.63
N SER A 200 27.61 0.40 3.80
CA SER A 200 28.31 -0.82 3.41
C SER A 200 27.31 -1.88 2.99
N ARG A 201 27.62 -2.56 1.90
CA ARG A 201 26.70 -3.47 1.21
C ARG A 201 27.48 -4.50 0.42
N LEU A 202 26.89 -5.68 0.28
CA LEU A 202 27.24 -6.60 -0.77
C LEU A 202 26.12 -6.64 -1.82
N ILE A 203 26.51 -6.65 -3.08
CA ILE A 203 25.60 -6.71 -4.22
C ILE A 203 26.06 -7.80 -5.18
N GLN A 204 25.14 -8.64 -5.66
CA GLN A 204 25.37 -9.51 -6.80
C GLN A 204 24.23 -9.34 -7.80
N ARG A 205 24.60 -9.05 -9.06
CA ARG A 205 23.62 -9.07 -10.16
C ARG A 205 23.42 -10.50 -10.63
N ILE A 206 22.17 -10.90 -10.76
CA ILE A 206 21.77 -12.23 -11.22
C ILE A 206 20.74 -12.10 -12.33
N ALA A 207 20.74 -13.07 -13.25
CA ALA A 207 19.67 -13.21 -14.22
C ALA A 207 18.40 -13.76 -13.53
N VAL A 208 17.24 -13.25 -13.93
CA VAL A 208 15.92 -13.72 -13.49
C VAL A 208 15.01 -13.89 -14.69
N GLN A 209 14.00 -14.75 -14.57
CA GLN A 209 12.91 -14.77 -15.54
C GLN A 209 11.87 -13.72 -15.14
N PRO A 210 11.30 -12.95 -16.10
CA PRO A 210 10.19 -12.05 -15.84
C PRO A 210 8.99 -12.78 -15.21
N PHE A 211 8.24 -12.08 -14.38
CA PHE A 211 7.02 -12.53 -13.73
C PHE A 211 7.22 -13.84 -12.95
N ARG A 212 8.22 -13.84 -12.07
CA ARG A 212 8.52 -14.90 -11.11
C ARG A 212 8.49 -14.33 -9.70
N ASN A 213 8.11 -15.16 -8.74
CA ASN A 213 8.26 -14.84 -7.32
C ASN A 213 9.48 -15.59 -6.77
N TYR A 214 10.41 -14.86 -6.20
CA TYR A 214 11.64 -15.40 -5.61
C TYR A 214 11.72 -15.05 -4.13
N ARG A 215 12.33 -15.94 -3.36
CA ARG A 215 12.74 -15.70 -1.97
C ARG A 215 14.24 -15.51 -1.95
N VAL A 216 14.69 -14.47 -1.25
CA VAL A 216 16.10 -14.33 -0.87
C VAL A 216 16.17 -14.48 0.64
N SER A 217 17.10 -15.30 1.13
CA SER A 217 17.35 -15.43 2.57
C SER A 217 18.83 -15.25 2.89
N ALA A 218 19.13 -14.71 4.07
CA ALA A 218 20.48 -14.56 4.58
C ALA A 218 20.48 -14.73 6.10
N MET A 219 21.55 -15.30 6.64
CA MET A 219 21.83 -15.27 8.06
C MET A 219 22.46 -13.93 8.40
N VAL A 220 21.90 -13.24 9.40
CA VAL A 220 22.37 -11.92 9.85
C VAL A 220 22.60 -11.97 11.34
N ARG A 221 23.70 -11.37 11.79
CA ARG A 221 24.03 -11.15 13.19
C ARG A 221 24.46 -9.69 13.38
N THR A 222 24.17 -9.10 14.53
CA THR A 222 24.58 -7.72 14.85
C THR A 222 25.15 -7.63 16.26
N GLN A 223 26.04 -6.66 16.47
CA GLN A 223 26.58 -6.29 17.78
C GLN A 223 26.71 -4.77 17.85
N ASP A 224 25.92 -4.17 18.75
CA ASP A 224 25.87 -2.72 18.99
C ASP A 224 25.75 -1.88 17.70
N CYS A 225 25.04 -2.44 16.71
CA CYS A 225 24.88 -1.86 15.39
C CYS A 225 23.89 -0.70 15.43
N THR A 226 24.34 0.49 15.04
CA THR A 226 23.53 1.72 15.06
C THR A 226 23.15 2.21 13.66
N ASN A 227 23.16 1.31 12.68
CA ASN A 227 22.75 1.60 11.30
C ASN A 227 21.30 2.13 11.26
N GLY A 228 21.07 3.21 10.50
CA GLY A 228 19.75 3.83 10.37
C GLY A 228 18.86 3.22 9.29
N ASP A 229 19.44 2.48 8.34
CA ASP A 229 18.71 1.95 7.16
C ASP A 229 19.36 0.64 6.67
N ASN A 230 19.06 -0.45 7.38
CA ASN A 230 19.46 -1.80 6.96
C ASN A 230 18.51 -2.31 5.87
N ARG A 231 19.07 -2.83 4.78
CA ARG A 231 18.32 -3.28 3.60
C ARG A 231 18.74 -4.67 3.16
N MET A 232 17.74 -5.39 2.68
CA MET A 232 17.84 -6.63 1.93
C MET A 232 16.80 -6.49 0.83
N MET A 233 17.24 -6.37 -0.42
CA MET A 233 16.36 -6.03 -1.52
C MET A 233 16.85 -6.59 -2.85
N ALA A 234 15.90 -7.01 -3.69
CA ALA A 234 16.12 -7.12 -5.12
C ALA A 234 15.82 -5.77 -5.77
N HIS A 235 16.66 -5.33 -6.69
CA HIS A 235 16.45 -4.05 -7.38
C HIS A 235 17.02 -4.06 -8.79
N ASN A 236 16.45 -3.23 -9.66
CA ASN A 236 17.10 -2.81 -10.89
C ASN A 236 17.12 -1.29 -10.96
N ARG A 237 16.40 -0.68 -11.92
CA ARG A 237 16.15 0.76 -11.94
C ARG A 237 15.47 1.20 -10.63
N PHE A 238 14.58 0.35 -10.10
CA PHE A 238 13.90 0.56 -8.83
C PHE A 238 13.95 -0.69 -7.94
N PRO A 239 13.69 -0.54 -6.62
CA PRO A 239 13.46 -1.69 -5.76
C PRO A 239 12.29 -2.55 -6.25
N LEU A 240 12.36 -3.87 -6.05
CA LEU A 240 11.25 -4.80 -6.26
C LEU A 240 10.65 -5.28 -4.93
N ASN A 241 11.31 -4.94 -3.83
CA ASN A 241 10.80 -5.07 -2.49
C ASN A 241 11.41 -4.01 -1.57
N TRP A 242 10.67 -3.64 -0.52
CA TRP A 242 11.08 -2.66 0.47
C TRP A 242 10.48 -2.97 1.86
N ASN A 243 10.93 -4.08 2.44
CA ASN A 243 10.44 -4.54 3.74
C ASN A 243 11.26 -3.96 4.90
N PRO A 244 10.61 -3.57 6.01
CA PRO A 244 11.35 -3.36 7.25
C PRO A 244 11.93 -4.71 7.69
N LEU A 245 13.23 -4.74 7.94
CA LEU A 245 13.90 -5.95 8.38
C LEU A 245 13.88 -6.02 9.91
N PRO A 246 13.60 -7.19 10.52
CA PRO A 246 13.62 -7.37 11.97
C PRO A 246 15.07 -7.51 12.47
N ILE A 247 15.90 -6.52 12.16
CA ILE A 247 17.32 -6.41 12.55
C ILE A 247 17.40 -5.51 13.77
N GLU A 248 17.82 -6.08 14.89
CA GLU A 248 18.03 -5.35 16.14
C GLU A 248 19.48 -4.88 16.27
N PRO A 249 19.79 -3.87 17.12
CA PRO A 249 21.17 -3.41 17.33
C PRO A 249 22.13 -4.53 17.74
N THR A 250 21.66 -5.47 18.56
CA THR A 250 22.41 -6.66 18.97
C THR A 250 21.49 -7.86 18.90
N MET A 251 21.77 -8.78 17.98
CA MET A 251 21.08 -10.06 17.86
C MET A 251 22.06 -11.15 17.44
N ASP A 252 21.86 -12.37 17.94
CA ASP A 252 22.58 -13.53 17.41
C ASP A 252 22.08 -13.87 15.99
N TRP A 253 22.75 -14.83 15.33
CA TRP A 253 22.42 -15.29 13.99
C TRP A 253 20.92 -15.58 13.84
N ARG A 254 20.29 -14.79 12.98
CA ARG A 254 18.89 -14.93 12.62
C ARG A 254 18.75 -14.94 11.11
N ARG A 255 17.92 -15.85 10.61
CA ARG A 255 17.52 -15.83 9.20
C ARG A 255 16.60 -14.65 8.93
N ILE A 256 16.95 -13.86 7.92
CA ILE A 256 16.13 -12.80 7.38
C ILE A 256 15.68 -13.22 5.99
N ASP A 257 14.38 -13.08 5.73
CA ASP A 257 13.72 -13.48 4.50
C ASP A 257 13.05 -12.27 3.84
N ILE A 258 13.23 -12.15 2.54
CA ILE A 258 12.44 -11.27 1.69
C ILE A 258 11.87 -12.06 0.51
N THR A 259 10.78 -11.57 -0.05
CA THR A 259 10.31 -12.00 -1.37
C THR A 259 10.27 -10.81 -2.32
N PHE A 260 10.40 -11.10 -3.61
CA PHE A 260 10.17 -10.12 -4.66
C PHE A 260 9.56 -10.78 -5.89
N ASN A 261 8.69 -10.04 -6.58
CA ASN A 261 8.27 -10.39 -7.92
C ASN A 261 9.25 -9.74 -8.92
N SER A 262 9.82 -10.51 -9.84
CA SER A 262 10.74 -9.99 -10.86
C SER A 262 10.05 -9.04 -11.86
N LEU A 263 8.72 -9.02 -11.90
CA LEU A 263 7.93 -8.18 -12.81
C LEU A 263 8.45 -8.29 -14.25
N GLU A 264 8.76 -7.19 -14.91
CA GLU A 264 9.25 -7.18 -16.29
C GLU A 264 10.78 -7.33 -16.38
N GLU A 265 11.48 -7.46 -15.25
CA GLU A 265 12.94 -7.52 -15.20
C GLU A 265 13.49 -8.87 -15.65
N THR A 266 14.64 -8.83 -16.35
CA THR A 266 15.41 -10.01 -16.76
C THR A 266 16.69 -10.21 -15.95
N ASP A 267 17.07 -9.20 -15.16
CA ASP A 267 18.17 -9.28 -14.21
C ASP A 267 17.92 -8.31 -13.05
N VAL A 268 18.45 -8.64 -11.88
CA VAL A 268 18.30 -7.84 -10.65
C VAL A 268 19.59 -7.86 -9.86
N GLY A 269 19.87 -6.78 -9.14
CA GLY A 269 20.85 -6.74 -8.06
C GLY A 269 20.22 -7.22 -6.76
N ILE A 270 20.83 -8.23 -6.13
CA ILE A 270 20.54 -8.61 -4.75
C ILE A 270 21.45 -7.81 -3.83
N TYR A 271 20.87 -6.88 -3.09
CA TYR A 271 21.54 -5.99 -2.14
C TYR A 271 21.33 -6.50 -0.73
N ILE A 272 22.40 -6.58 0.08
CA ILE A 272 22.31 -6.76 1.55
C ILE A 272 23.33 -5.84 2.24
N GLY A 273 22.88 -5.08 3.23
CA GLY A 273 23.75 -4.18 4.00
C GLY A 273 23.00 -2.98 4.57
N SER A 274 23.66 -1.83 4.65
CA SER A 274 23.06 -0.58 5.13
C SER A 274 23.32 0.57 4.17
N TRP A 275 22.30 1.41 3.95
CA TRP A 275 22.42 2.67 3.19
C TRP A 275 22.80 3.85 4.08
N ALA A 276 22.37 3.83 5.35
CA ALA A 276 22.73 4.80 6.37
C ALA A 276 23.56 4.10 7.45
N GLY A 277 24.85 3.93 7.16
CA GLY A 277 25.82 3.23 8.01
C GLY A 277 26.07 3.95 9.34
N GLY A 278 26.09 3.18 10.41
CA GLY A 278 26.36 3.59 11.78
C GLY A 278 27.68 3.02 12.32
N SER A 279 27.78 2.98 13.64
CA SER A 279 28.82 2.27 14.38
C SER A 279 28.42 0.82 14.66
N GLY A 280 29.35 0.06 15.24
CA GLY A 280 29.09 -1.34 15.64
C GLY A 280 29.35 -2.30 14.50
N THR A 281 28.82 -3.52 14.60
CA THR A 281 29.14 -4.60 13.65
C THR A 281 27.89 -5.35 13.19
N MET A 282 27.86 -5.69 11.90
CA MET A 282 26.86 -6.54 11.26
C MET A 282 27.59 -7.62 10.48
N TRP A 283 27.19 -8.88 10.65
CA TRP A 283 27.66 -10.00 9.85
C TRP A 283 26.56 -10.51 8.95
N VAL A 284 26.92 -10.92 7.74
CA VAL A 284 26.05 -11.56 6.75
C VAL A 284 26.69 -12.89 6.34
N ASP A 285 25.87 -13.93 6.27
CA ASP A 285 26.28 -15.27 5.89
C ASP A 285 25.15 -16.05 5.21
N ASP A 286 25.46 -17.19 4.60
CA ASP A 286 24.50 -18.16 4.06
C ASP A 286 23.40 -17.55 3.16
N VAL A 287 23.81 -16.70 2.20
CA VAL A 287 22.87 -16.05 1.29
C VAL A 287 22.36 -17.05 0.25
N THR A 288 21.04 -17.17 0.15
CA THR A 288 20.37 -18.07 -0.79
C THR A 288 19.29 -17.33 -1.57
N ILE A 289 19.04 -17.83 -2.78
CA ILE A 289 17.89 -17.46 -3.60
C ILE A 289 17.21 -18.71 -4.12
N GLU A 290 15.88 -18.73 -4.07
CA GLU A 290 15.07 -19.86 -4.55
C GLU A 290 13.71 -19.36 -5.07
N PRO A 291 13.03 -20.10 -5.97
CA PRO A 291 11.65 -19.80 -6.31
C PRO A 291 10.76 -19.90 -5.06
N ALA A 292 9.97 -18.85 -4.80
CA ALA A 292 9.15 -18.74 -3.60
C ALA A 292 7.98 -19.75 -3.57
N GLY A 293 7.61 -20.28 -4.74
CA GLY A 293 6.44 -21.15 -4.87
C GLY A 293 5.13 -20.41 -4.66
N PHE A 294 4.10 -21.15 -4.25
CA PHE A 294 2.78 -20.61 -3.98
C PHE A 294 2.75 -19.83 -2.64
N VAL A 295 3.59 -18.84 -2.41
CA VAL A 295 3.44 -17.94 -1.24
C VAL A 295 2.43 -16.85 -1.56
N ASN A 296 1.62 -16.49 -0.57
CA ASN A 296 0.61 -15.42 -0.61
C ASN A 296 -0.36 -15.43 -1.82
N VAL A 297 -0.77 -16.61 -2.28
CA VAL A 297 -1.57 -16.70 -3.53
C VAL A 297 -2.97 -16.13 -3.34
N ILE A 298 -3.36 -15.23 -4.24
CA ILE A 298 -4.72 -14.66 -4.30
C ILE A 298 -5.64 -15.63 -5.06
N ARG A 299 -6.86 -15.82 -4.54
CA ARG A 299 -7.85 -16.71 -5.12
C ARG A 299 -9.19 -16.01 -5.31
N ARG A 300 -9.49 -15.67 -6.56
CA ARG A 300 -10.79 -15.13 -6.99
C ARG A 300 -11.02 -15.41 -8.47
N GLU A 301 -12.24 -15.24 -8.94
CA GLU A 301 -12.62 -15.55 -10.33
C GLU A 301 -11.78 -14.76 -11.34
N SER A 302 -11.45 -13.51 -11.03
CA SER A 302 -10.62 -12.63 -11.86
C SER A 302 -9.11 -13.01 -11.87
N SER A 303 -8.68 -13.95 -11.03
CA SER A 303 -7.28 -14.43 -10.91
C SER A 303 -7.21 -15.95 -10.76
N PRO A 304 -7.42 -16.73 -11.83
CA PRO A 304 -7.34 -18.19 -11.77
C PRO A 304 -5.89 -18.68 -11.67
N ILE A 305 -5.69 -19.76 -10.90
CA ILE A 305 -4.45 -20.53 -10.92
C ILE A 305 -4.51 -21.52 -12.07
N THR A 306 -3.54 -21.47 -12.98
CA THR A 306 -3.45 -22.41 -14.11
C THR A 306 -2.18 -23.24 -13.99
N ILE A 307 -2.28 -24.56 -14.17
CA ILE A 307 -1.13 -25.46 -14.28
C ILE A 307 -1.17 -26.13 -15.65
N THR A 308 -0.08 -26.01 -16.39
CA THR A 308 0.04 -26.53 -17.76
C THR A 308 1.32 -27.36 -17.94
N GLY A 309 1.29 -28.35 -18.82
CA GLY A 309 2.50 -29.02 -19.30
C GLY A 309 3.28 -28.12 -20.25
N ALA A 310 4.55 -28.45 -20.50
CA ALA A 310 5.36 -27.74 -21.51
C ALA A 310 4.77 -27.81 -22.93
N ASP A 311 3.91 -28.81 -23.19
CA ASP A 311 3.15 -29.00 -24.43
C ASP A 311 1.81 -28.23 -24.47
N GLY A 312 1.50 -27.47 -23.43
CA GLY A 312 0.24 -26.74 -23.27
C GLY A 312 -0.91 -27.57 -22.70
N THR A 313 -0.69 -28.84 -22.32
CA THR A 313 -1.73 -29.66 -21.68
C THR A 313 -2.18 -29.03 -20.36
N ALA A 314 -3.46 -28.67 -20.25
CA ALA A 314 -4.02 -28.12 -19.01
C ALA A 314 -4.34 -29.24 -17.99
N TYR A 315 -3.91 -29.03 -16.75
CA TYR A 315 -4.21 -29.88 -15.61
C TYR A 315 -5.32 -29.27 -14.76
N GLU A 316 -6.14 -30.11 -14.13
CA GLU A 316 -7.36 -29.70 -13.42
C GLU A 316 -7.15 -29.79 -11.89
N GLU A 317 -7.45 -28.72 -11.15
CA GLU A 317 -7.48 -28.73 -9.67
C GLU A 317 -8.50 -29.77 -9.17
N GLY A 318 -8.15 -30.50 -8.12
CA GLY A 318 -8.96 -31.58 -7.52
C GLY A 318 -8.85 -32.93 -8.25
N ARG A 319 -8.38 -32.95 -9.50
CA ARG A 319 -8.17 -34.17 -10.30
C ARG A 319 -6.70 -34.49 -10.49
N ASP A 320 -5.93 -33.53 -10.99
CA ASP A 320 -4.52 -33.71 -11.32
C ASP A 320 -3.60 -33.18 -10.22
N TYR A 321 -3.99 -32.10 -9.56
CA TYR A 321 -3.29 -31.51 -8.44
C TYR A 321 -4.30 -31.06 -7.37
N GLY A 322 -3.87 -31.04 -6.11
CA GLY A 322 -4.68 -30.61 -4.98
C GLY A 322 -4.93 -29.11 -4.97
N ARG A 323 -5.89 -28.66 -4.18
CA ARG A 323 -6.14 -27.23 -4.03
C ARG A 323 -4.94 -26.53 -3.41
N VAL A 324 -4.57 -25.38 -3.96
CA VAL A 324 -3.65 -24.45 -3.28
C VAL A 324 -4.43 -23.81 -2.12
N GLU A 325 -4.41 -24.47 -0.95
CA GLU A 325 -5.02 -23.97 0.29
C GLU A 325 -4.04 -23.07 1.04
N GLN A 326 -4.42 -21.84 1.35
CA GLN A 326 -3.63 -20.94 2.18
C GLN A 326 -4.48 -20.26 3.23
N GLY A 327 -3.89 -20.09 4.42
CA GLY A 327 -4.37 -19.16 5.43
C GLY A 327 -3.80 -17.76 5.16
N LEU A 328 -4.06 -17.20 3.97
CA LEU A 328 -3.60 -15.86 3.63
C LEU A 328 -4.16 -14.88 4.66
N ASN A 329 -3.26 -14.15 5.32
CA ASN A 329 -3.61 -13.16 6.34
C ASN A 329 -3.66 -11.78 5.69
N TYR A 330 -4.63 -10.94 6.07
CA TYR A 330 -4.71 -9.56 5.62
C TYR A 330 -3.47 -8.73 6.03
N ARG A 331 -2.77 -9.17 7.07
CA ARG A 331 -1.36 -8.81 7.31
C ARG A 331 -0.48 -9.79 6.57
N VAL A 332 -0.33 -9.56 5.27
CA VAL A 332 0.49 -10.40 4.39
C VAL A 332 1.92 -10.43 4.94
N GLU A 333 2.46 -11.62 5.15
CA GLU A 333 3.85 -11.77 5.59
C GLU A 333 4.78 -11.72 4.37
N PRO A 334 5.98 -11.13 4.47
CA PRO A 334 6.95 -11.14 3.37
C PRO A 334 7.32 -12.57 2.94
N TRP A 335 7.35 -13.51 3.89
CA TRP A 335 7.61 -14.92 3.63
C TRP A 335 6.97 -15.82 4.70
N HIS A 336 6.39 -16.92 4.23
CA HIS A 336 6.02 -18.08 5.05
C HIS A 336 6.28 -19.35 4.24
N GLN A 337 6.27 -20.53 4.88
CA GLN A 337 6.37 -21.79 4.13
C GLN A 337 5.21 -21.91 3.14
N PRO A 338 5.47 -22.14 1.83
CA PRO A 338 4.40 -22.29 0.85
C PRO A 338 3.54 -23.52 1.16
N PRO A 339 2.24 -23.48 0.82
CA PRO A 339 1.37 -24.63 1.00
C PRO A 339 1.81 -25.80 0.14
N VAL A 340 1.61 -27.01 0.66
CA VAL A 340 1.90 -28.23 -0.09
C VAL A 340 0.74 -28.53 -1.03
N VAL A 341 1.02 -28.53 -2.34
CA VAL A 341 0.05 -28.92 -3.36
C VAL A 341 0.24 -30.40 -3.68
N ALA A 342 -0.59 -31.25 -3.11
CA ALA A 342 -0.53 -32.70 -3.30
C ALA A 342 -0.89 -33.11 -4.74
N ILE A 343 -0.40 -34.25 -5.20
CA ILE A 343 -0.83 -34.91 -6.44
C ILE A 343 -1.78 -36.06 -6.06
N PRO A 344 -3.08 -35.95 -6.38
CA PRO A 344 -4.06 -36.99 -6.06
C PRO A 344 -3.75 -38.33 -6.73
N ALA A 345 -4.21 -39.42 -6.11
CA ALA A 345 -4.18 -40.74 -6.73
C ALA A 345 -4.99 -40.74 -8.04
N GLY A 346 -4.43 -41.29 -9.11
CA GLY A 346 -5.06 -41.29 -10.44
C GLY A 346 -4.82 -40.02 -11.27
N SER A 347 -4.02 -39.07 -10.75
CA SER A 347 -3.59 -37.89 -11.50
C SER A 347 -2.90 -38.24 -12.83
N ARG A 348 -3.10 -37.37 -13.83
CA ARG A 348 -2.36 -37.44 -15.09
C ARG A 348 -0.89 -37.04 -14.92
N LEU A 349 -0.57 -36.24 -13.89
CA LEU A 349 0.80 -35.83 -13.57
C LEU A 349 1.65 -37.02 -13.11
N LYS A 350 2.93 -37.02 -13.48
CA LYS A 350 3.89 -38.10 -13.20
C LYS A 350 5.10 -37.59 -12.43
N GLU A 351 5.69 -38.45 -11.60
CA GLU A 351 6.93 -38.15 -10.86
C GLU A 351 8.03 -37.65 -11.80
N GLY A 352 8.72 -36.58 -11.42
CA GLY A 352 9.75 -35.91 -12.22
C GLY A 352 9.23 -35.03 -13.35
N GLN A 353 7.91 -34.98 -13.59
CA GLN A 353 7.33 -34.12 -14.61
C GLN A 353 7.42 -32.65 -14.19
N VAL A 354 7.89 -31.80 -15.11
CA VAL A 354 7.84 -30.34 -14.96
C VAL A 354 6.54 -29.80 -15.55
N VAL A 355 5.89 -28.91 -14.82
CA VAL A 355 4.71 -28.15 -15.22
C VAL A 355 4.94 -26.67 -14.99
N LEU A 356 4.11 -25.83 -15.62
CA LEU A 356 4.17 -24.38 -15.58
C LEU A 356 2.93 -23.86 -14.88
N ALA A 357 3.12 -23.14 -13.78
CA ALA A 357 2.06 -22.51 -13.00
C ALA A 357 1.98 -21.01 -13.29
N SER A 358 0.77 -20.50 -13.50
CA SER A 358 0.49 -19.06 -13.51
C SER A 358 -0.56 -18.75 -12.44
N TYR A 359 -0.33 -17.69 -11.68
CA TYR A 359 -1.16 -17.26 -10.56
C TYR A 359 -0.80 -15.83 -10.17
N GLU A 360 -1.56 -15.24 -9.25
CA GLU A 360 -1.26 -13.94 -8.66
C GLU A 360 -1.04 -14.09 -7.16
N HIS A 361 -0.16 -13.25 -6.60
CA HIS A 361 0.12 -13.27 -5.18
C HIS A 361 0.10 -11.86 -4.61
N ALA A 362 -0.35 -11.76 -3.35
CA ALA A 362 -0.27 -10.54 -2.58
C ALA A 362 1.19 -10.35 -2.13
N LEU A 363 1.71 -9.14 -2.33
CA LEU A 363 3.09 -8.82 -2.03
C LEU A 363 3.15 -7.83 -0.88
N GLN A 364 3.60 -8.28 0.29
CA GLN A 364 3.98 -7.37 1.36
C GLN A 364 5.42 -6.94 1.16
N ASN A 365 5.63 -5.71 0.70
CA ASN A 365 6.97 -5.21 0.42
C ASN A 365 7.17 -3.72 0.70
N MET A 366 6.47 -3.16 1.68
CA MET A 366 6.55 -1.74 2.05
C MET A 366 6.85 -1.54 3.55
N THR A 367 7.39 -0.37 3.92
CA THR A 367 7.87 0.00 5.27
C THR A 367 6.79 0.04 6.36
N THR A 368 5.52 0.23 6.00
CA THR A 368 4.48 0.65 6.97
C THR A 368 3.23 -0.22 6.99
N ASN A 369 3.22 -1.39 6.33
CA ASN A 369 1.98 -2.06 5.90
C ASN A 369 1.17 -1.08 5.02
N ASN A 370 1.47 -1.08 3.72
CA ASN A 370 0.83 -0.23 2.72
C ASN A 370 0.35 -1.12 1.57
N MET A 371 -0.51 -2.07 1.91
CA MET A 371 -1.07 -3.00 0.94
C MET A 371 -2.14 -2.30 0.10
N ALA A 372 -2.04 -2.43 -1.22
CA ALA A 372 -3.03 -1.88 -2.13
C ALA A 372 -4.16 -2.87 -2.42
N ILE A 373 -5.35 -2.33 -2.64
CA ILE A 373 -6.55 -3.07 -3.08
C ILE A 373 -6.63 -3.00 -4.61
N CYS A 374 -6.97 -4.13 -5.24
CA CYS A 374 -7.20 -4.16 -6.68
C CYS A 374 -8.39 -3.27 -7.05
N MET A 375 -8.14 -2.23 -7.86
CA MET A 375 -9.17 -1.28 -8.31
C MET A 375 -10.17 -1.88 -9.30
N SER A 376 -9.93 -3.10 -9.78
CA SER A 376 -10.81 -3.77 -10.73
C SER A 376 -11.52 -4.99 -10.14
N GLU A 377 -11.28 -5.32 -8.87
CA GLU A 377 -11.94 -6.43 -8.19
C GLU A 377 -13.34 -6.01 -7.70
N PRO A 378 -14.45 -6.61 -8.21
CA PRO A 378 -15.80 -6.22 -7.83
C PRO A 378 -16.07 -6.34 -6.32
N LYS A 379 -15.51 -7.36 -5.66
CA LYS A 379 -15.72 -7.57 -4.23
C LYS A 379 -15.25 -6.40 -3.36
N ALA A 380 -14.21 -5.67 -3.78
CA ALA A 380 -13.75 -4.48 -3.08
C ALA A 380 -14.84 -3.39 -3.00
N TYR A 381 -15.64 -3.23 -4.06
CA TYR A 381 -16.72 -2.24 -4.11
C TYR A 381 -17.94 -2.66 -3.30
N GLU A 382 -18.18 -3.96 -3.12
CA GLU A 382 -19.18 -4.46 -2.17
C GLU A 382 -18.76 -4.12 -0.74
N LEU A 383 -17.50 -4.40 -0.37
CA LEU A 383 -16.99 -4.10 0.97
C LEU A 383 -16.96 -2.59 1.26
N ALA A 384 -16.65 -1.76 0.27
CA ALA A 384 -16.75 -0.31 0.41
C ALA A 384 -18.20 0.15 0.60
N ARG A 385 -19.18 -0.50 -0.03
CA ARG A 385 -20.59 -0.23 0.24
C ARG A 385 -20.97 -0.60 1.66
N ASP A 386 -20.59 -1.80 2.13
CA ASP A 386 -20.85 -2.25 3.49
C ASP A 386 -20.25 -1.29 4.53
N GLU A 387 -19.05 -0.77 4.27
CA GLU A 387 -18.39 0.24 5.09
C GLU A 387 -19.21 1.54 5.18
N ILE A 388 -19.66 2.08 4.04
CA ILE A 388 -20.47 3.31 4.02
C ILE A 388 -21.84 3.09 4.69
N GLU A 389 -22.46 1.92 4.53
CA GLU A 389 -23.70 1.56 5.21
C GLU A 389 -23.52 1.54 6.74
N PHE A 390 -22.43 0.92 7.23
CA PHE A 390 -22.08 0.94 8.65
C PHE A 390 -21.89 2.38 9.18
N LEU A 391 -21.13 3.20 8.45
CA LEU A 391 -20.86 4.59 8.81
C LEU A 391 -22.14 5.43 8.82
N ALA A 392 -23.00 5.30 7.80
CA ALA A 392 -24.27 6.02 7.72
C ALA A 392 -25.20 5.66 8.89
N GLU A 393 -25.29 4.37 9.23
CA GLU A 393 -26.19 3.90 10.30
C GLU A 393 -25.68 4.29 11.70
N HIS A 394 -24.39 4.15 11.96
CA HIS A 394 -23.87 4.22 13.33
C HIS A 394 -23.10 5.49 13.67
N LEU A 395 -22.40 6.07 12.69
CA LEU A 395 -21.64 7.30 12.88
C LEU A 395 -22.41 8.54 12.42
N ASP A 396 -23.17 8.44 11.32
CA ASP A 396 -23.88 9.54 10.64
C ASP A 396 -22.94 10.75 10.43
N PRO A 397 -21.87 10.59 9.64
CA PRO A 397 -20.91 11.66 9.44
C PRO A 397 -21.52 12.81 8.63
N GLN A 398 -20.97 14.00 8.80
CA GLN A 398 -21.35 15.17 7.99
C GLN A 398 -20.53 15.25 6.70
N VAL A 399 -19.39 14.57 6.64
CA VAL A 399 -18.52 14.50 5.46
C VAL A 399 -17.92 13.10 5.38
N TYR A 400 -17.83 12.54 4.18
CA TYR A 400 -17.01 11.35 3.92
C TYR A 400 -15.62 11.78 3.44
N PHE A 401 -14.58 11.24 4.04
CA PHE A 401 -13.20 11.45 3.65
C PHE A 401 -12.67 10.15 3.03
N LEU A 402 -12.52 10.14 1.71
CA LEU A 402 -12.02 9.01 0.95
C LEU A 402 -10.48 8.94 1.08
N ALA A 403 -9.96 7.87 1.69
CA ALA A 403 -8.55 7.69 2.05
C ALA A 403 -7.69 7.18 0.87
N HIS A 404 -7.86 7.77 -0.31
CA HIS A 404 -7.05 7.46 -1.48
C HIS A 404 -5.70 8.20 -1.41
N ASP A 405 -4.88 7.87 -0.42
CA ASP A 405 -3.49 8.29 -0.33
C ASP A 405 -2.55 7.14 -0.67
N GLU A 406 -1.36 7.50 -1.19
CA GLU A 406 -0.18 6.67 -1.03
C GLU A 406 -0.32 5.22 -1.58
N ILE A 407 -1.00 5.06 -2.71
CA ILE A 407 -1.25 3.75 -3.34
C ILE A 407 0.04 3.30 -4.03
N ARG A 408 0.67 2.22 -3.57
CA ARG A 408 2.01 1.82 -4.05
C ARG A 408 2.07 0.68 -5.04
N MET A 409 0.99 -0.08 -5.19
CA MET A 409 0.88 -1.20 -6.11
C MET A 409 -0.41 -1.07 -6.92
N CYS A 410 -0.32 -1.17 -8.25
CA CYS A 410 -1.49 -1.17 -9.14
C CYS A 410 -1.11 -1.54 -10.58
N GLY A 411 -2.05 -2.12 -11.31
CA GLY A 411 -2.00 -2.30 -12.76
C GLY A 411 -1.37 -3.62 -13.21
N TRP A 412 -0.89 -4.43 -12.26
CA TRP A 412 -0.26 -5.72 -12.55
C TRP A 412 -1.25 -6.87 -12.54
N ASP A 413 -2.25 -6.76 -11.66
CA ASP A 413 -3.33 -7.72 -11.50
C ASP A 413 -4.06 -8.01 -12.81
N HIS A 414 -4.54 -9.23 -13.00
CA HIS A 414 -5.23 -9.63 -14.21
C HIS A 414 -6.53 -8.84 -14.39
N ALA A 415 -7.26 -8.57 -13.30
CA ALA A 415 -8.47 -7.76 -13.34
C ALA A 415 -8.16 -6.32 -13.80
N CYS A 416 -7.02 -5.76 -13.37
CA CYS A 416 -6.58 -4.43 -13.79
C CYS A 416 -6.05 -4.43 -15.23
N SER A 417 -5.12 -5.32 -15.54
CA SER A 417 -4.40 -5.36 -16.81
C SER A 417 -5.28 -5.78 -18.00
N SER A 418 -6.31 -6.61 -17.78
CA SER A 418 -7.28 -6.99 -18.81
C SER A 418 -8.14 -5.83 -19.31
N ARG A 419 -8.25 -4.74 -18.54
CA ARG A 419 -8.99 -3.53 -18.93
C ARG A 419 -8.24 -2.65 -19.92
N GLY A 420 -6.93 -2.85 -20.08
CA GLY A 420 -6.10 -2.04 -20.98
C GLY A 420 -5.96 -0.57 -20.54
N LEU A 421 -6.23 -0.26 -19.27
CA LEU A 421 -6.11 1.08 -18.69
C LEU A 421 -4.76 1.26 -17.99
N THR A 422 -4.26 2.50 -17.92
CA THR A 422 -3.12 2.85 -17.05
C THR A 422 -3.55 2.86 -15.57
N PRO A 423 -2.64 2.78 -14.60
CA PRO A 423 -3.02 2.90 -13.18
C PRO A 423 -3.76 4.20 -12.85
N GLY A 424 -3.40 5.33 -13.45
CA GLY A 424 -4.09 6.60 -13.29
C GLY A 424 -5.52 6.55 -13.82
N GLN A 425 -5.76 5.90 -14.96
CA GLN A 425 -7.10 5.67 -15.48
C GLN A 425 -7.91 4.69 -14.62
N LEU A 426 -7.26 3.67 -14.05
CA LEU A 426 -7.89 2.76 -13.09
C LEU A 426 -8.31 3.52 -11.81
N LEU A 427 -7.45 4.41 -11.30
CA LEU A 427 -7.74 5.24 -10.14
C LEU A 427 -8.86 6.26 -10.44
N ALA A 428 -8.87 6.86 -11.64
CA ALA A 428 -9.94 7.74 -12.09
C ALA A 428 -11.30 7.01 -12.12
N ASP A 429 -11.35 5.79 -12.64
CA ASP A 429 -12.56 4.97 -12.61
C ASP A 429 -12.94 4.55 -11.18
N ASN A 430 -11.96 4.22 -10.35
CA ASN A 430 -12.17 3.83 -8.97
C ASN A 430 -12.78 4.96 -8.14
N ILE A 431 -12.21 6.17 -8.15
CA ILE A 431 -12.73 7.29 -7.36
C ILE A 431 -14.16 7.66 -7.79
N ALA A 432 -14.47 7.58 -9.08
CA ALA A 432 -15.82 7.82 -9.60
C ALA A 432 -16.84 6.80 -9.04
N LYS A 433 -16.45 5.52 -8.94
CA LYS A 433 -17.29 4.47 -8.33
C LYS A 433 -17.45 4.68 -6.82
N CYS A 434 -16.37 5.03 -6.11
CA CYS A 434 -16.40 5.33 -4.68
C CYS A 434 -17.36 6.49 -4.36
N VAL A 435 -17.29 7.58 -5.14
CA VAL A 435 -18.24 8.70 -5.04
C VAL A 435 -19.67 8.24 -5.27
N ALA A 436 -19.91 7.44 -6.32
CA ALA A 436 -21.25 6.94 -6.63
C ALA A 436 -21.80 6.02 -5.52
N ILE A 437 -20.96 5.24 -4.84
CA ILE A 437 -21.37 4.42 -3.70
C ILE A 437 -21.88 5.31 -2.56
N VAL A 438 -21.13 6.35 -2.20
CA VAL A 438 -21.56 7.29 -1.15
C VAL A 438 -22.88 7.96 -1.51
N GLU A 439 -23.02 8.46 -2.74
CA GLU A 439 -24.25 9.13 -3.18
C GLU A 439 -25.47 8.20 -3.25
N GLN A 440 -25.26 6.90 -3.39
CA GLN A 440 -26.34 5.91 -3.35
C GLN A 440 -26.73 5.53 -1.93
N VAL A 441 -25.76 5.42 -1.02
CA VAL A 441 -25.96 4.92 0.35
C VAL A 441 -26.38 6.04 1.31
N ASP A 442 -25.67 7.17 1.28
CA ASP A 442 -25.91 8.33 2.15
C ASP A 442 -25.87 9.65 1.32
N PRO A 443 -26.91 9.92 0.51
CA PRO A 443 -26.95 11.06 -0.40
C PRO A 443 -26.88 12.42 0.31
N GLY A 444 -26.36 13.42 -0.39
CA GLY A 444 -26.36 14.80 0.08
C GLY A 444 -25.26 15.15 1.09
N LYS A 445 -24.30 14.25 1.31
CA LYS A 445 -23.11 14.50 2.14
C LYS A 445 -21.93 14.95 1.26
N PRO A 446 -21.22 16.03 1.60
CA PRO A 446 -19.95 16.36 0.97
C PRO A 446 -18.94 15.21 1.10
N MET A 447 -18.01 15.16 0.14
CA MET A 447 -16.87 14.25 0.16
C MET A 447 -15.57 15.02 0.01
N VAL A 448 -14.51 14.50 0.62
CA VAL A 448 -13.13 14.99 0.50
C VAL A 448 -12.20 13.81 0.22
N VAL A 449 -11.14 14.01 -0.53
CA VAL A 449 -10.08 13.00 -0.79
C VAL A 449 -8.71 13.60 -0.54
N TRP A 450 -7.71 12.78 -0.19
CA TRP A 450 -6.32 13.23 -0.13
C TRP A 450 -5.83 13.70 -1.51
N SER A 451 -4.97 14.72 -1.56
CA SER A 451 -4.53 15.32 -2.82
C SER A 451 -3.57 14.47 -3.64
N ASP A 452 -2.70 13.72 -2.97
CA ASP A 452 -1.41 13.31 -3.53
C ASP A 452 -1.56 12.41 -4.75
N MET A 453 -2.46 11.44 -4.69
CA MET A 453 -2.73 10.50 -5.77
C MET A 453 -3.42 11.14 -6.99
N PHE A 454 -3.85 12.40 -6.88
CA PHE A 454 -4.57 13.16 -7.91
C PHE A 454 -3.89 14.46 -8.32
N ASP A 455 -2.78 14.83 -7.68
CA ASP A 455 -2.10 16.10 -7.92
C ASP A 455 -0.87 15.91 -8.82
N PRO A 456 -0.81 16.51 -10.03
CA PRO A 456 0.35 16.44 -10.91
C PRO A 456 1.58 17.18 -10.37
N HIS A 457 1.40 18.00 -9.33
CA HIS A 457 2.47 18.61 -8.57
C HIS A 457 2.86 17.80 -7.32
N HIS A 458 2.25 16.62 -7.13
CA HIS A 458 2.54 15.67 -6.05
C HIS A 458 2.87 14.27 -6.60
N ASN A 459 2.00 13.25 -6.45
CA ASN A 459 2.24 11.86 -6.88
C ASN A 459 1.67 11.54 -8.27
N ALA A 460 0.73 12.33 -8.80
CA ALA A 460 0.14 12.16 -10.13
C ALA A 460 0.92 12.87 -11.26
N TYR A 461 2.23 13.04 -11.06
CA TYR A 461 3.08 13.79 -11.98
C TYR A 461 3.32 13.06 -13.30
N GLY A 462 3.58 13.83 -14.35
CA GLY A 462 4.06 13.33 -15.64
C GLY A 462 5.56 13.49 -15.79
N ARG A 463 6.08 13.25 -17.00
CA ARG A 463 7.52 13.33 -17.31
C ARG A 463 8.23 14.59 -16.83
N ASP A 464 7.54 15.73 -16.93
CA ASP A 464 8.10 17.04 -16.63
C ASP A 464 7.73 17.54 -15.22
N GLY A 465 7.08 16.72 -14.39
CA GLY A 465 6.57 17.08 -13.06
C GLY A 465 7.10 16.20 -11.94
N GLY A 466 6.87 16.64 -10.69
CA GLY A 466 7.14 15.89 -9.46
C GLY A 466 7.65 16.79 -8.32
N ALA A 467 7.10 16.64 -7.12
CA ALA A 467 7.44 17.45 -5.94
C ALA A 467 8.89 17.27 -5.44
N HIS A 468 9.63 16.29 -5.97
CA HIS A 468 10.86 15.82 -5.31
C HIS A 468 12.13 15.81 -6.17
N GLY A 469 12.09 16.12 -7.48
CA GLY A 469 13.29 16.09 -8.33
C GLY A 469 14.09 14.77 -8.25
N ALA A 470 13.46 13.70 -7.74
CA ALA A 470 14.03 12.44 -7.34
C ALA A 470 13.23 11.31 -7.97
N GLU A 471 13.87 10.15 -8.10
CA GLU A 471 13.37 8.93 -8.76
C GLU A 471 11.93 8.56 -8.37
N PRO A 472 11.16 7.90 -9.26
CA PRO A 472 9.77 7.58 -9.01
C PRO A 472 9.58 6.72 -7.76
N TYR A 473 8.82 7.27 -6.83
CA TYR A 473 8.51 6.72 -5.51
C TYR A 473 7.56 5.50 -5.54
N PHE A 474 6.82 5.30 -6.64
CA PHE A 474 5.77 4.29 -6.80
C PHE A 474 6.23 3.13 -7.69
N PHE A 475 7.36 2.53 -7.35
CA PHE A 475 8.08 1.57 -8.19
C PHE A 475 7.40 0.22 -8.42
N LEU A 476 6.32 -0.08 -7.69
CA LEU A 476 5.53 -1.30 -7.86
C LEU A 476 4.20 -1.05 -8.55
N ALA A 477 3.88 0.20 -8.90
CA ALA A 477 2.78 0.50 -9.79
C ALA A 477 3.27 0.39 -11.25
N LYS A 478 2.41 -0.13 -12.12
CA LYS A 478 2.79 -0.42 -13.50
C LYS A 478 3.03 0.86 -14.32
N GLY A 479 4.25 1.00 -14.84
CA GLY A 479 4.63 2.09 -15.76
C GLY A 479 5.39 3.24 -15.08
N GLU A 480 5.92 4.16 -15.90
CA GLU A 480 6.85 5.21 -15.44
C GLU A 480 6.17 6.39 -14.72
N TYR A 481 4.91 6.68 -15.06
CA TYR A 481 4.09 7.73 -14.43
C TYR A 481 2.72 7.14 -14.08
N PRO A 482 2.68 6.21 -13.11
CA PRO A 482 1.54 5.33 -12.92
C PRO A 482 0.25 6.11 -12.68
N TRP A 483 0.32 7.20 -11.91
CA TRP A 483 -0.85 7.97 -11.46
C TRP A 483 -1.24 9.14 -12.37
N LEU A 484 -0.54 9.34 -13.48
CA LEU A 484 -0.87 10.42 -14.41
C LEU A 484 -2.33 10.32 -14.87
N GLU A 485 -3.01 11.46 -14.87
CA GLU A 485 -4.43 11.64 -15.24
C GLU A 485 -5.46 11.06 -14.26
N SER A 486 -5.07 10.59 -13.08
CA SER A 486 -5.99 10.07 -12.06
C SER A 486 -7.09 11.05 -11.66
N TRP A 487 -6.79 12.35 -11.64
CA TRP A 487 -7.75 13.42 -11.30
C TRP A 487 -8.93 13.52 -12.27
N LYS A 488 -8.83 12.97 -13.48
CA LYS A 488 -9.91 13.03 -14.48
C LYS A 488 -11.19 12.33 -14.03
N GLY A 489 -11.10 11.43 -13.05
CA GLY A 489 -12.25 10.75 -12.44
C GLY A 489 -12.95 11.56 -11.35
N MET A 490 -12.35 12.65 -10.88
CA MET A 490 -12.89 13.44 -9.77
C MET A 490 -14.01 14.38 -10.26
N PRO A 491 -15.22 14.29 -9.72
CA PRO A 491 -16.23 15.32 -10.00
C PRO A 491 -15.82 16.62 -9.31
N ALA A 492 -16.09 17.78 -9.93
CA ALA A 492 -15.66 19.10 -9.42
C ALA A 492 -16.11 19.39 -7.98
N ARG A 493 -17.23 18.79 -7.55
CA ARG A 493 -17.76 18.90 -6.17
C ARG A 493 -16.92 18.16 -5.11
N LEU A 494 -16.13 17.17 -5.50
CA LEU A 494 -15.28 16.40 -4.59
C LEU A 494 -14.20 17.34 -4.03
N GLY A 495 -14.17 17.49 -2.72
CA GLY A 495 -13.16 18.30 -2.06
C GLY A 495 -11.81 17.61 -1.97
N VAL A 496 -10.77 18.40 -1.73
CA VAL A 496 -9.39 17.93 -1.64
C VAL A 496 -8.78 18.36 -0.31
N ALA A 497 -8.31 17.39 0.47
CA ALA A 497 -7.41 17.61 1.60
C ALA A 497 -5.99 17.73 1.04
N ASN A 498 -5.58 18.96 0.75
CA ASN A 498 -4.30 19.24 0.11
C ASN A 498 -3.17 19.22 1.13
N TRP A 499 -2.25 18.27 1.03
CA TRP A 499 -1.13 18.12 1.95
C TRP A 499 0.24 18.33 1.30
N ASN A 500 0.30 18.93 0.10
CA ASN A 500 1.53 19.16 -0.66
C ASN A 500 2.38 20.33 -0.10
N ASN A 501 2.55 20.40 1.22
CA ASN A 501 3.57 21.17 1.95
C ASN A 501 3.83 22.61 1.46
N GLY A 502 2.78 23.41 1.23
CA GLY A 502 2.97 24.81 0.79
C GLY A 502 3.05 25.00 -0.73
N ASN A 503 2.88 23.94 -1.52
CA ASN A 503 2.94 24.02 -2.98
C ASN A 503 1.74 24.81 -3.53
N VAL A 504 2.00 26.03 -4.00
CA VAL A 504 0.97 26.93 -4.55
C VAL A 504 0.43 26.43 -5.89
N ASP A 505 1.24 25.76 -6.70
CA ASP A 505 0.82 25.25 -8.01
C ASP A 505 -0.18 24.10 -7.85
N SER A 506 -0.01 23.26 -6.84
CA SER A 506 -1.00 22.26 -6.41
C SER A 506 -2.35 22.91 -6.08
N VAL A 507 -2.35 23.98 -5.27
CA VAL A 507 -3.58 24.69 -4.90
C VAL A 507 -4.27 25.27 -6.14
N ARG A 508 -3.51 25.89 -7.04
CA ARG A 508 -4.03 26.47 -8.29
C ARG A 508 -4.57 25.42 -9.25
N PHE A 509 -3.93 24.25 -9.32
CA PHE A 509 -4.38 23.14 -10.15
C PHE A 509 -5.78 22.67 -9.76
N PHE A 510 -6.03 22.44 -8.48
CA PHE A 510 -7.35 22.03 -8.00
C PHE A 510 -8.38 23.17 -8.07
N ALA A 511 -7.97 24.41 -7.77
CA ALA A 511 -8.82 25.59 -7.89
C ALA A 511 -9.35 25.77 -9.32
N LYS A 512 -8.49 25.60 -10.33
CA LYS A 512 -8.85 25.69 -11.76
C LYS A 512 -9.90 24.65 -12.17
N GLN A 513 -9.96 23.51 -11.49
CA GLN A 513 -10.91 22.44 -11.74
C GLN A 513 -12.20 22.57 -10.90
N GLY A 514 -12.25 23.55 -9.99
CA GLY A 514 -13.43 23.85 -9.18
C GLY A 514 -13.51 23.04 -7.88
N HIS A 515 -12.47 22.32 -7.49
CA HIS A 515 -12.47 21.54 -6.25
C HIS A 515 -12.36 22.44 -5.02
N PRO A 516 -13.24 22.26 -4.00
CA PRO A 516 -13.04 22.89 -2.70
C PRO A 516 -11.84 22.24 -1.99
N GLN A 517 -11.01 23.03 -1.33
CA GLN A 517 -9.75 22.60 -0.73
C GLN A 517 -9.66 22.92 0.75
N VAL A 518 -9.19 21.95 1.52
CA VAL A 518 -8.75 22.11 2.90
C VAL A 518 -7.24 21.91 2.93
N LEU A 519 -6.48 22.94 3.31
CA LEU A 519 -5.01 22.86 3.36
C LEU A 519 -4.57 22.13 4.63
N SER A 520 -3.90 20.98 4.49
CA SER A 520 -3.51 20.08 5.56
C SER A 520 -2.03 20.21 5.88
N HIS A 521 -1.69 20.47 7.14
CA HIS A 521 -0.30 20.53 7.61
C HIS A 521 -0.21 20.33 9.14
N ASN A 522 0.96 19.96 9.65
CA ASN A 522 1.21 19.74 11.09
C ASN A 522 1.90 20.93 11.81
N ASP A 523 2.36 21.91 11.04
CA ASP A 523 3.11 23.06 11.52
C ASP A 523 2.33 24.37 11.28
N PRO A 524 2.05 25.15 12.34
CA PRO A 524 1.35 26.44 12.21
C PRO A 524 2.10 27.49 11.38
N ALA A 525 3.43 27.53 11.40
CA ALA A 525 4.20 28.54 10.66
C ALA A 525 4.19 28.25 9.16
N THR A 526 4.31 26.97 8.78
CA THR A 526 4.12 26.55 7.38
C THR A 526 2.69 26.83 6.92
N LEU A 527 1.67 26.53 7.74
CA LEU A 527 0.28 26.86 7.39
C LEU A 527 0.11 28.36 7.17
N ALA A 528 0.67 29.22 8.04
CA ALA A 528 0.54 30.67 7.92
C ALA A 528 1.09 31.16 6.58
N THR A 529 2.26 30.66 6.20
CA THR A 529 2.91 30.96 4.92
C THR A 529 2.06 30.47 3.75
N TRP A 530 1.52 29.25 3.83
CA TRP A 530 0.71 28.67 2.76
C TRP A 530 -0.61 29.43 2.56
N LEU A 531 -1.30 29.78 3.65
CA LEU A 531 -2.53 30.58 3.61
C LEU A 531 -2.29 32.01 3.10
N GLU A 532 -1.13 32.61 3.40
CA GLU A 532 -0.75 33.91 2.83
C GLU A 532 -0.58 33.83 1.31
N GLN A 533 0.08 32.78 0.82
CA GLN A 533 0.43 32.65 -0.60
C GLN A 533 -0.73 32.16 -1.47
N ALA A 534 -1.52 31.21 -0.97
CA ALA A 534 -2.52 30.49 -1.76
C ALA A 534 -3.92 30.52 -1.13
N GLY A 535 -4.10 31.01 0.09
CA GLY A 535 -5.40 31.03 0.77
C GLY A 535 -6.43 31.99 0.13
N GLY A 536 -6.01 32.84 -0.82
CA GLY A 536 -6.92 33.66 -1.62
C GLY A 536 -7.36 33.01 -2.94
N GLU A 537 -6.83 31.83 -3.28
CA GLU A 537 -7.22 31.12 -4.50
C GLU A 537 -8.68 30.62 -4.40
N PRO A 538 -9.47 30.69 -5.50
CA PRO A 538 -10.84 30.17 -5.50
C PRO A 538 -10.89 28.70 -5.06
N GLY A 539 -11.84 28.39 -4.17
CA GLY A 539 -12.02 27.03 -3.67
C GLY A 539 -11.22 26.70 -2.42
N VAL A 540 -10.31 27.56 -1.93
CA VAL A 540 -9.73 27.34 -0.59
C VAL A 540 -10.79 27.63 0.48
N VAL A 541 -11.30 26.57 1.11
CA VAL A 541 -12.41 26.63 2.06
C VAL A 541 -11.99 26.34 3.49
N GLY A 542 -10.77 25.90 3.74
CA GLY A 542 -10.39 25.53 5.10
C GLY A 542 -8.93 25.13 5.30
N ALA A 543 -8.63 24.72 6.53
CA ALA A 543 -7.38 24.10 6.91
C ALA A 543 -7.61 22.87 7.81
N MET A 544 -6.66 21.93 7.80
CA MET A 544 -6.70 20.71 8.61
C MET A 544 -5.38 20.48 9.35
N TYR A 545 -5.45 20.48 10.68
CA TYR A 545 -4.33 20.06 11.52
C TYR A 545 -4.19 18.54 11.48
N THR A 546 -3.05 18.05 10.99
CA THR A 546 -2.78 16.62 10.88
C THR A 546 -1.46 16.31 11.58
N THR A 547 -1.40 15.31 12.46
CA THR A 547 -0.15 14.88 13.09
C THR A 547 -0.06 13.35 13.09
N TRP A 548 1.11 12.83 12.74
CA TRP A 548 1.41 11.39 12.77
C TRP A 548 2.26 10.99 14.00
N ASP A 549 2.86 11.97 14.69
CA ASP A 549 3.73 11.77 15.87
C ASP A 549 3.03 12.13 17.20
N ASP A 550 1.69 12.10 17.23
CA ASP A 550 0.89 12.42 18.43
C ASP A 550 1.17 13.82 19.05
N ARG A 551 1.60 14.78 18.22
CA ARG A 551 1.93 16.14 18.65
C ARG A 551 0.67 17.00 18.78
N TRP A 552 0.06 17.04 19.96
CA TRP A 552 -1.15 17.85 20.21
C TRP A 552 -0.90 19.19 20.90
N ASP A 553 0.36 19.54 21.18
CA ASP A 553 0.77 20.82 21.76
C ASP A 553 0.54 22.01 20.82
N ARG A 554 0.37 21.76 19.52
CA ARG A 554 0.22 22.80 18.48
C ARG A 554 -1.22 23.08 18.07
N LEU A 555 -2.19 22.33 18.61
CA LEU A 555 -3.58 22.35 18.19
C LEU A 555 -4.19 23.77 18.23
N GLU A 556 -4.00 24.49 19.33
CA GLU A 556 -4.51 25.86 19.50
C GLU A 556 -3.75 26.86 18.63
N ALA A 557 -2.42 26.76 18.54
CA ALA A 557 -1.61 27.66 17.72
C ALA A 557 -1.98 27.57 16.24
N TYR A 558 -2.27 26.36 15.74
CA TYR A 558 -2.75 26.14 14.38
C TYR A 558 -4.11 26.81 14.15
N ALA A 559 -5.02 26.73 15.13
CA ALA A 559 -6.33 27.39 15.03
C ALA A 559 -6.22 28.91 14.99
N GLU A 560 -5.31 29.52 15.75
CA GLU A 560 -5.09 30.97 15.74
C GLU A 560 -4.59 31.46 14.37
N VAL A 561 -3.69 30.70 13.73
CA VAL A 561 -3.25 30.99 12.35
C VAL A 561 -4.43 30.99 11.37
N PHE A 562 -5.28 29.97 11.45
CA PHE A 562 -6.46 29.86 10.60
C PHE A 562 -7.46 31.00 10.82
N LYS A 563 -7.78 31.34 12.07
CA LYS A 563 -8.69 32.45 12.41
C LYS A 563 -8.17 33.77 11.85
N ALA A 564 -6.87 34.03 12.00
CA ALA A 564 -6.26 35.25 11.48
C ALA A 564 -6.39 35.35 9.95
N TRP A 565 -6.25 34.25 9.21
CA TRP A 565 -6.52 34.21 7.77
C TRP A 565 -7.99 34.45 7.45
N ARG A 566 -8.90 33.72 8.11
CA ARG A 566 -10.35 33.83 7.90
C ARG A 566 -10.86 35.25 8.12
N ASP A 567 -10.43 35.89 9.21
CA ASP A 567 -10.90 37.23 9.57
C ASP A 567 -10.39 38.28 8.58
N ARG A 568 -9.18 38.11 8.01
CA ARG A 568 -8.69 38.94 6.90
C ARG A 568 -9.46 38.69 5.60
N ALA A 569 -9.75 37.43 5.28
CA ALA A 569 -10.49 37.06 4.07
C ALA A 569 -11.93 37.59 4.10
N GLY A 570 -12.60 37.56 5.27
CA GLY A 570 -13.94 38.11 5.46
C GLY A 570 -14.01 39.64 5.50
N ALA A 571 -12.89 40.32 5.78
CA ALA A 571 -12.78 41.78 5.76
C ALA A 571 -12.42 42.37 4.38
N ALA A 572 -12.02 41.54 3.41
CA ALA A 572 -11.73 41.99 2.06
C ALA A 572 -13.04 42.29 1.30
N PRO A 573 -13.19 43.47 0.65
CA PRO A 573 -14.35 43.75 -0.18
C PRO A 573 -14.42 42.71 -1.31
N ALA A 574 -15.62 42.15 -1.54
CA ALA A 574 -15.87 41.21 -2.62
C ALA A 574 -15.32 41.79 -3.94
N ARG A 575 -14.33 41.10 -4.52
CA ARG A 575 -13.72 41.49 -5.80
C ARG A 575 -14.56 41.01 -6.96
#